data_AF-A0AAD1HPT6-F1
#
_entry.id   AF-A0AAD1HPT6-F1
#
_cell.length_a   1.000
_cell.length_b   1.000
_cell.length_c   1.000
_cell.angle_alpha   90.00
_cell.angle_beta   90.00
_cell.angle_gamma   90.00
#
_symmetry.space_group_name_H-M   'P 1'
#
loop_
_entity.id
_entity.type
_entity.pdbx_description
1 polymer ?
#
loop_
_entity_poly.entity_id
_entity_poly.type
_entity_poly.pdbx_seq_one_letter_code
_entity_poly.pdbx_strand_id
1 'polypeptide(L)' 'MRDIQPGMNVEKQRRKLTVLHDEAPPWHRAYIRTLIDAFDTEVAAGRPTPARAFIPMYHEEFGL' A
#
# COMPACT_ATOMS: atom_id res chain seq x y z
N MET A 1 -7.72 -1.40 15.08
CA MET A 1 -6.88 -0.20 15.32
C MET A 1 -6.06 0.06 14.07
N ARG A 2 -6.02 1.28 13.54
CA ARG A 2 -5.09 1.64 12.45
C ARG A 2 -3.68 1.73 13.04
N ASP A 3 -2.76 0.96 12.47
CA ASP A 3 -1.35 0.90 12.84
C ASP A 3 -0.61 2.11 12.26
N ILE A 4 -0.81 3.28 12.87
CA ILE A 4 -0.14 4.53 12.48
C ILE A 4 1.29 4.50 13.00
N GLN A 5 2.29 4.77 12.13
CA GLN A 5 3.70 4.71 12.49
C GLN A 5 4.42 6.05 12.25
N PRO A 6 4.38 6.98 13.22
CA PRO A 6 5.19 8.19 13.16
C PRO A 6 6.68 7.82 13.07
N GLY A 7 7.40 8.38 12.09
CA GLY A 7 8.81 8.06 11.84
C GLY A 7 9.07 6.83 10.95
N MET A 8 8.02 6.26 10.36
CA MET A 8 8.13 5.19 9.37
C MET A 8 8.97 5.63 8.17
N ASN A 9 9.83 4.72 7.67
CA ASN A 9 10.52 4.91 6.40
C ASN A 9 9.50 4.79 5.24
N VAL A 10 8.91 5.93 4.87
CA VAL A 10 7.89 6.05 3.82
C VAL A 10 8.39 5.50 2.49
N GLU A 11 9.59 5.87 2.06
CA GLU A 11 10.15 5.45 0.77
C GLU A 11 10.27 3.93 0.68
N LYS A 12 10.78 3.28 1.74
CA LYS A 12 10.87 1.82 1.82
C LYS A 12 9.50 1.15 1.75
N GLN A 13 8.49 1.70 2.42
CA GLN A 13 7.14 1.11 2.41
C GLN A 13 6.45 1.33 1.06
N ARG A 14 6.61 2.51 0.46
CA ARG A 14 6.12 2.81 -0.89
C ARG A 14 6.74 1.89 -1.94
N ARG A 15 8.05 1.61 -1.83
CA ARG A 15 8.75 0.68 -2.71
C ARG A 15 8.14 -0.73 -2.66
N LYS A 16 7.71 -1.22 -1.49
CA LYS A 16 7.03 -2.53 -1.40
C LYS A 16 5.75 -2.59 -2.22
N LEU A 17 4.92 -1.55 -2.15
CA LEU A 17 3.68 -1.48 -2.95
C LEU A 17 3.98 -1.33 -4.45
N THR A 18 5.05 -0.61 -4.79
CA THR A 18 5.48 -0.45 -6.19
C THR A 18 5.99 -1.78 -6.77
N VAL A 19 6.81 -2.52 -6.02
CA VAL A 19 7.27 -3.86 -6.42
C VAL A 19 6.08 -4.81 -6.58
N LEU A 20 5.13 -4.79 -5.62
CA LEU A 20 3.90 -5.57 -5.73
C LEU A 20 3.12 -5.23 -7.01
N HIS A 21 2.99 -3.95 -7.35
CA HIS A 21 2.34 -3.52 -8.60
C HIS A 21 3.06 -4.08 -9.84
N ASP A 22 4.38 -4.04 -9.87
CA ASP A 22 5.16 -4.45 -11.04
C ASP A 22 5.15 -5.97 -11.25
N GLU A 23 5.20 -6.73 -10.16
CA GLU A 23 5.16 -8.21 -10.16
C GLU A 23 3.74 -8.78 -10.33
N ALA A 24 2.70 -8.01 -10.00
CA ALA A 24 1.33 -8.48 -10.09
C ALA A 24 0.84 -8.61 -11.55
N PRO A 25 -0.13 -9.53 -11.80
CA PRO A 25 -0.78 -9.65 -13.09
C PRO A 25 -1.38 -8.30 -13.57
N PRO A 26 -1.39 -8.02 -14.88
CA PRO A 26 -1.87 -6.74 -15.41
C PRO A 26 -3.28 -6.35 -14.93
N TRP A 27 -4.17 -7.32 -14.73
CA TRP A 27 -5.53 -7.09 -14.26
C TRP A 27 -5.62 -6.72 -12.76
N HIS A 28 -4.57 -6.93 -11.96
CA HIS A 28 -4.49 -6.50 -10.55
C HIS A 28 -3.90 -5.10 -10.38
N ARG A 29 -3.11 -4.64 -11.36
CA ARG A 29 -2.31 -3.40 -11.27
C ARG A 29 -3.15 -2.16 -10.98
N ALA A 30 -4.34 -2.08 -11.55
CA ALA A 30 -5.25 -0.96 -11.32
C ALA A 30 -5.65 -0.85 -9.84
N TYR A 31 -5.95 -1.98 -9.19
CA TYR A 31 -6.27 -1.99 -7.75
C TYR A 31 -5.05 -1.69 -6.89
N ILE A 32 -3.88 -2.26 -7.22
CA ILE A 32 -2.66 -1.96 -6.46
C ILE A 32 -2.29 -0.47 -6.58
N ARG A 33 -2.56 0.17 -7.72
CA ARG A 33 -2.41 1.62 -7.90
C ARG A 33 -3.29 2.40 -6.91
N THR A 34 -4.56 2.02 -6.72
CA THR A 34 -5.43 2.72 -5.75
C THR A 34 -4.92 2.56 -4.31
N LEU A 35 -4.31 1.43 -3.97
CA LEU A 35 -3.67 1.24 -2.68
C LEU A 35 -2.43 2.14 -2.49
N ILE A 36 -1.63 2.32 -3.55
CA ILE A 36 -0.50 3.26 -3.54
C ILE A 36 -1.01 4.69 -3.33
N ASP A 37 -2.08 5.09 -4.03
CA ASP A 37 -2.66 6.42 -3.89
C ASP A 37 -3.23 6.65 -2.47
N ALA A 38 -3.86 5.64 -1.88
CA ALA A 38 -4.33 5.67 -0.50
C ALA A 38 -3.18 5.78 0.51
N PHE A 39 -2.08 5.06 0.28
CA PHE A 39 -0.86 5.16 1.07
C PHE A 39 -0.27 6.58 1.00
N ASP A 40 -0.09 7.12 -0.21
CA ASP A 40 0.46 8.47 -0.44
C ASP A 40 -0.44 9.54 0.21
N THR A 41 -1.77 9.34 0.20
CA THR A 41 -2.75 10.22 0.88
C THR A 41 -2.60 10.20 2.41
N GLU A 42 -2.48 9.03 3.02
CA GLU A 42 -2.31 8.91 4.48
C GLU A 42 -0.97 9.51 4.95
N VAL A 43 0.09 9.36 4.15
CA VAL A 43 1.39 10.01 4.38
C VAL A 43 1.24 11.54 4.32
N ALA A 44 0.58 12.06 3.28
CA ALA A 44 0.34 13.50 3.13
C ALA A 44 -0.52 14.07 4.27
N ALA A 45 -1.43 13.28 4.81
CA ALA A 45 -2.24 13.63 5.99
C ALA A 45 -1.50 13.55 7.33
N GLY A 46 -0.19 13.25 7.31
CA GLY A 46 0.64 13.14 8.52
C GLY A 46 0.34 11.89 9.36
N ARG A 47 -0.36 10.90 8.81
CA ARG A 47 -0.71 9.64 9.48
C ARG A 47 -0.20 8.46 8.66
N PRO A 48 1.13 8.33 8.49
CA PRO A 48 1.70 7.27 7.67
C PRO A 48 1.28 5.89 8.20
N THR A 49 0.60 5.14 7.34
CA THR A 49 0.19 3.75 7.57
C THR A 49 1.16 2.82 6.80
N PRO A 50 1.70 1.75 7.40
CA PRO A 50 2.68 0.90 6.74
C PRO A 50 2.05 0.05 5.63
N ALA A 51 2.84 -0.32 4.62
CA ALA A 51 2.37 -1.13 3.48
C ALA A 51 1.67 -2.44 3.89
N ARG A 52 2.07 -3.03 5.03
CA ARG A 52 1.44 -4.24 5.60
C ARG A 52 -0.05 -4.09 5.92
N ALA A 53 -0.54 -2.86 6.07
CA ALA A 53 -1.96 -2.59 6.29
C ALA A 53 -2.77 -2.59 4.98
N PHE A 54 -2.11 -2.42 3.83
CA PHE A 54 -2.74 -2.37 2.50
C PHE A 54 -2.68 -3.72 1.78
N ILE A 55 -1.62 -4.51 2.00
CA ILE A 55 -1.44 -5.83 1.37
C ILE A 55 -2.64 -6.78 1.62
N PRO A 56 -3.21 -6.87 2.85
CA PRO A 56 -4.39 -7.70 3.07
C PRO A 56 -5.60 -7.28 2.24
N MET A 57 -5.80 -5.98 1.99
CA MET A 57 -6.91 -5.50 1.14
C MET A 57 -6.76 -6.02 -0.28
N TYR A 58 -5.53 -6.05 -0.81
CA TYR A 58 -5.23 -6.67 -2.11
C TYR A 58 -5.53 -8.17 -2.11
N HIS A 59 -5.14 -8.90 -1.06
CA HIS A 59 -5.42 -10.34 -0.99
C HIS A 59 -6.93 -10.63 -0.88
N GLU A 60 -7.68 -9.83 -0.12
CA GLU A 60 -9.14 -9.97 0.00
C GLU A 60 -9.86 -9.71 -1.33
N GLU A 61 -9.48 -8.67 -2.07
CA GLU A 61 -10.09 -8.33 -3.36
C GLU A 61 -9.92 -9.44 -4.41
N PHE A 62 -8.76 -10.11 -4.43
CA PHE A 62 -8.42 -11.09 -5.46
C PHE A 62 -8.38 -12.55 -4.97
N GLY A 63 -8.69 -12.81 -3.70
CA GLY A 63 -8.71 -14.16 -3.11
C GLY A 63 -7.34 -14.86 -3.05
N LEU A 64 -6.30 -14.13 -2.62
CA LEU A 64 -4.90 -14.59 -2.55
C LEU A 64 -4.46 -15.06 -1.16
#